data_AF-A0A1B8W3C0-F1
#
_entry.id   AF-A0A1B8W3C0-F1
#
_cell.length_a   1.000
_cell.length_b   1.000
_cell.length_c   1.000
_cell.angle_alpha   90.00
_cell.angle_beta   90.00
_cell.angle_gamma   90.00
#
_symmetry.space_group_name_H-M   'P 1'
#
loop_
_entity.id
_entity.type
_entity.pdbx_description
1 polymer ?
#
loop_
_entity_poly.entity_id
_entity_poly.type
_entity_poly.pdbx_seq_one_letter_code
_entity_poly.pdbx_strand_id
1 'polypeptide(L)'
;MSFYNVDWGKDEANGDEKLSEYFYPIPGFEDILNGNKRYVIGRKGTGKTAICEKLRIESKLNHQWHTANLSLRGFPIGSFRVLRNRSFRDKSQYVPIWKFLMLIEMSRLVLNDPMHTLSTQTVRLKTFLYSNFPFGSFSETLQSLEEQNGNIIMNASLINPTLGEEMISVRFEKVIPWLIDELKEINSDSKYFILMDELDEGYSAGDSSLRLILLALLRSTEELSVILQREEIKTAYRFLVVLRSDIYQNLEDNDLNKLDDALIKLRWNSSPTAAYSLRSVVNARIKASLGTVTDDSWKDIVVDSDSELPASVATVWKYLSNRTFERPRDLLKFLKYCNSIQNANPKLLFKVVREAENEYSDWFYNELRDEIQAHLSVWGEALSCLTRVGKGMMNVDDLRRELGKDRVIRDWMKNNNKSEEHILETLFDFGAIGTLVRNTTWAFKYKDHTLKWNSNGKIIVHFGLHKKLRLRQGRR
;
A
#
# COMPACT_ATOMS: atom_id res chain seq x y z
N MET A 1 -1.86 9.13 -33.88
CA MET A 1 -1.94 8.66 -32.48
C MET A 1 -3.39 8.70 -32.05
N SER A 2 -3.90 7.62 -31.48
CA SER A 2 -5.31 7.52 -31.05
C SER A 2 -5.35 7.21 -29.56
N PHE A 3 -6.19 7.91 -28.81
CA PHE A 3 -6.49 7.60 -27.41
C PHE A 3 -6.93 6.14 -27.24
N TYR A 4 -7.70 5.64 -28.20
CA TYR A 4 -8.33 4.33 -28.11
C TYR A 4 -7.37 3.16 -28.33
N ASN A 5 -6.16 3.45 -28.83
CA ASN A 5 -5.11 2.47 -29.03
C ASN A 5 -4.16 2.39 -27.82
N VAL A 6 -4.39 3.17 -26.76
CA VAL A 6 -3.57 3.13 -25.55
C VAL A 6 -3.98 1.96 -24.67
N ASP A 7 -3.03 1.09 -24.35
CA ASP A 7 -3.18 0.09 -23.30
C ASP A 7 -2.97 0.75 -21.93
N TRP A 8 -4.06 0.90 -21.17
CA TRP A 8 -4.02 1.51 -19.84
C TRP A 8 -3.53 0.54 -18.75
N GLY A 9 -3.18 -0.70 -19.11
CA GLY A 9 -2.69 -1.75 -18.21
C GLY A 9 -3.80 -2.48 -17.45
N LYS A 10 -3.47 -3.33 -16.47
CA LYS A 10 -4.44 -4.00 -15.60
C LYS A 10 -4.91 -3.08 -14.46
N ASP A 11 -5.98 -3.48 -13.76
CA ASP A 11 -6.51 -2.73 -12.59
C ASP A 11 -5.73 -3.04 -11.31
N GLU A 12 -5.11 -4.22 -11.28
CA GLU A 12 -4.23 -4.69 -10.22
C GLU A 12 -2.82 -4.81 -10.78
N ALA A 13 -1.84 -4.36 -9.99
CA ALA A 13 -0.44 -4.45 -10.40
C ALA A 13 0.12 -5.87 -10.26
N ASN A 14 -0.45 -6.69 -9.37
CA ASN A 14 0.01 -8.05 -9.14
C ASN A 14 -0.17 -8.90 -10.41
N GLY A 15 0.92 -9.47 -10.93
CA GLY A 15 0.88 -10.25 -12.18
C GLY A 15 0.69 -9.40 -13.46
N ASP A 16 1.00 -8.11 -13.41
CA ASP A 16 1.08 -7.26 -14.61
C ASP A 16 2.49 -7.31 -15.20
N GLU A 17 2.75 -8.30 -16.07
CA GLU A 17 4.07 -8.53 -16.66
C GLU A 17 4.59 -7.36 -17.51
N LYS A 18 3.68 -6.53 -18.06
CA LYS A 18 4.03 -5.35 -18.85
C LYS A 18 4.33 -4.12 -17.98
N LEU A 19 4.17 -4.20 -16.66
CA LEU A 19 4.38 -3.07 -15.77
C LEU A 19 5.78 -2.46 -15.94
N SER A 20 6.80 -3.27 -16.24
CA SER A 20 8.16 -2.78 -16.51
C SER A 20 8.24 -1.77 -17.66
N GLU A 21 7.36 -1.87 -18.66
CA GLU A 21 7.34 -1.02 -19.87
C GLU A 21 6.82 0.40 -19.59
N TYR A 22 5.94 0.55 -18.60
CA TYR A 22 5.27 1.83 -18.31
C TYR A 22 5.29 2.22 -16.82
N PHE A 23 6.09 1.55 -16.00
CA PHE A 23 6.31 1.93 -14.62
C PHE A 23 6.93 3.32 -14.57
N TYR A 24 6.27 4.24 -13.86
CA TYR A 24 6.82 5.56 -13.59
C TYR A 24 7.51 5.54 -12.21
N PRO A 25 8.85 5.69 -12.15
CA PRO A 25 9.57 5.64 -10.88
C PRO A 25 9.16 6.83 -10.01
N ILE A 26 8.82 6.53 -8.76
CA ILE A 26 8.52 7.55 -7.77
C ILE A 26 9.82 8.24 -7.30
N PRO A 27 9.73 9.49 -6.81
CA PRO A 27 10.80 10.07 -6.00
C PRO A 27 11.18 9.12 -4.85
N GLY A 28 12.46 8.80 -4.74
CA GLY A 28 13.00 7.85 -3.75
C GLY A 28 12.99 6.38 -4.18
N PHE A 29 12.65 6.03 -5.43
CA PHE A 29 12.73 4.64 -5.89
C PHE A 29 14.17 4.09 -5.83
N GLU A 30 15.16 4.88 -6.23
CA GLU A 30 16.58 4.51 -6.09
C GLU A 30 16.99 4.31 -4.62
N ASP A 31 16.44 5.09 -3.70
CA ASP A 31 16.68 4.91 -2.27
C ASP A 31 16.09 3.59 -1.73
N ILE A 32 15.02 3.07 -2.35
CA ILE A 32 14.50 1.72 -2.07
C ILE A 32 15.51 0.67 -2.54
N LEU A 33 16.05 0.82 -3.75
CA LEU A 33 17.06 -0.10 -4.30
C LEU A 33 18.33 -0.11 -3.46
N ASN A 34 18.74 1.05 -2.96
CA ASN A 34 19.92 1.21 -2.12
C ASN A 34 19.69 0.82 -0.66
N GLY A 35 18.43 0.70 -0.24
CA GLY A 35 18.05 0.29 1.12
C GLY A 35 17.92 1.43 2.13
N ASN A 36 18.17 2.68 1.71
CA ASN A 36 17.97 3.90 2.48
C ASN A 36 16.49 4.08 2.85
N LYS A 37 15.58 3.67 1.96
CA LYS A 37 14.13 3.69 2.18
C LYS A 37 13.60 2.27 2.22
N ARG A 38 12.91 1.95 3.31
CA ARG A 38 12.42 0.59 3.60
C ARG A 38 10.94 0.53 4.00
N TYR A 39 10.29 1.69 4.13
CA TYR A 39 8.86 1.80 4.39
C TYR A 39 8.18 2.63 3.31
N VAL A 40 7.16 2.09 2.66
CA VAL A 40 6.34 2.81 1.68
C VAL A 40 4.90 2.85 2.16
N ILE A 41 4.44 4.04 2.53
CA ILE A 41 3.11 4.27 3.07
C ILE A 41 2.24 4.97 2.03
N GLY A 42 1.02 4.47 1.82
CA GLY A 42 0.07 5.09 0.90
C GLY A 42 -1.32 4.47 0.96
N ARG A 43 -2.33 5.21 0.54
CA ARG A 43 -3.73 4.75 0.51
C ARG A 43 -3.90 3.58 -0.49
N LYS A 44 -5.02 2.86 -0.46
CA LYS A 44 -5.31 1.82 -1.47
C LYS A 44 -5.27 2.45 -2.86
N GLY A 45 -4.73 1.76 -3.88
CA GLY A 45 -4.65 2.29 -5.25
C GLY A 45 -3.55 3.34 -5.52
N THR A 46 -2.69 3.68 -4.56
CA THR A 46 -1.56 4.62 -4.78
C THR A 46 -0.32 3.97 -5.42
N GLY A 47 -0.33 2.67 -5.72
CA GLY A 47 0.79 1.99 -6.40
C GLY A 47 1.84 1.33 -5.49
N LYS A 48 1.52 1.03 -4.23
CA LYS A 48 2.40 0.26 -3.32
C LYS A 48 2.81 -1.09 -3.92
N THR A 49 1.82 -1.92 -4.28
CA THR A 49 2.03 -3.21 -4.96
C THR A 49 2.74 -3.08 -6.30
N ALA A 50 2.58 -1.95 -7.01
CA ALA A 50 3.29 -1.72 -8.26
C ALA A 50 4.81 -1.54 -8.05
N ILE A 51 5.23 -0.98 -6.91
CA ILE A 51 6.66 -0.89 -6.54
C ILE A 51 7.21 -2.29 -6.26
N CYS A 52 6.50 -3.10 -5.47
CA CYS A 52 6.88 -4.49 -5.22
C CYS A 52 6.94 -5.31 -6.51
N GLU A 53 5.93 -5.19 -7.37
CA GLU A 53 5.87 -5.92 -8.63
C GLU A 53 6.98 -5.49 -9.59
N LYS A 54 7.31 -4.19 -9.66
CA LYS A 54 8.45 -3.72 -10.44
C LYS A 54 9.74 -4.42 -9.99
N LEU A 55 10.00 -4.51 -8.69
CA LEU A 55 11.18 -5.23 -8.18
C LEU A 55 11.18 -6.72 -8.54
N ARG A 56 10.02 -7.39 -8.49
CA ARG A 56 9.88 -8.80 -8.90
C ARG A 56 10.14 -8.99 -10.39
N ILE A 57 9.61 -8.11 -11.24
CA ILE A 57 9.83 -8.18 -12.69
C ILE A 57 11.32 -7.94 -12.98
N GLU A 58 11.94 -6.94 -12.36
CA GLU A 58 13.38 -6.70 -12.50
C GLU A 58 14.21 -7.90 -12.04
N SER A 59 13.83 -8.61 -10.96
CA SER A 59 14.53 -9.84 -10.54
C SER A 59 14.41 -11.00 -11.54
N LYS A 60 13.40 -11.00 -12.41
CA LYS A 60 13.29 -11.99 -13.49
C LYS A 60 14.19 -11.63 -14.68
N LEU A 61 14.47 -10.35 -14.88
CA LEU A 61 15.27 -9.82 -15.99
C LEU A 61 16.76 -9.69 -15.64
N ASN A 62 17.06 -9.40 -14.37
CA ASN A 62 18.42 -9.23 -13.85
C ASN A 62 18.78 -10.40 -12.93
N HIS A 63 19.71 -11.24 -13.36
CA HIS A 63 20.17 -12.42 -12.62
C HIS A 63 20.83 -12.11 -11.27
N GLN A 64 21.21 -10.86 -11.02
CA GLN A 64 21.79 -10.41 -9.74
C GLN A 64 20.71 -9.94 -8.75
N TRP A 65 19.43 -9.96 -9.11
CA TRP A 65 18.36 -9.50 -8.24
C TRP A 65 17.48 -10.68 -7.87
N HIS A 66 17.17 -10.82 -6.58
CA HIS A 66 16.33 -11.88 -6.07
C HIS A 66 15.30 -11.32 -5.11
N THR A 67 14.04 -11.73 -5.25
CA THR A 67 12.94 -11.24 -4.41
C THR A 67 12.19 -12.40 -3.78
N ALA A 68 11.86 -12.28 -2.50
CA ALA A 68 10.85 -13.09 -1.83
C ALA A 68 9.68 -12.20 -1.41
N ASN A 69 8.48 -12.76 -1.42
CA ASN A 69 7.28 -12.08 -0.99
C ASN A 69 6.80 -12.63 0.34
N LEU A 70 6.54 -11.72 1.26
CA LEU A 70 5.90 -12.00 2.53
C LEU A 70 4.56 -11.27 2.51
N SER A 71 3.48 -12.04 2.38
CA SER A 71 2.12 -11.52 2.47
C SER A 71 1.48 -11.98 3.79
N LEU A 72 0.66 -11.13 4.40
CA LEU A 72 -0.21 -11.54 5.50
C LEU A 72 -1.49 -12.24 5.01
N ARG A 73 -1.70 -12.31 3.69
CA ARG A 73 -2.79 -13.07 3.08
C ARG A 73 -2.70 -14.55 3.43
N GLY A 74 -3.71 -15.05 4.15
CA GLY A 74 -3.71 -16.44 4.62
C GLY A 74 -2.61 -16.76 5.63
N PHE A 75 -1.96 -15.74 6.21
CA PHE A 75 -0.92 -15.95 7.21
C PHE A 75 -1.52 -16.47 8.53
N PRO A 76 -0.96 -17.54 9.14
CA PRO A 76 -1.51 -18.12 10.35
C PRO A 76 -1.17 -17.26 11.58
N ILE A 77 -1.89 -16.15 11.74
CA ILE A 77 -1.74 -15.20 12.85
C ILE A 77 -1.87 -15.91 14.21
N GLY A 78 -2.71 -16.95 14.32
CA GLY A 78 -2.83 -17.78 15.52
C GLY A 78 -1.49 -18.40 15.93
N SER A 79 -0.85 -19.13 15.00
CA SER A 79 0.48 -19.73 15.17
C SER A 79 1.54 -18.69 15.52
N PHE A 80 1.53 -17.56 14.82
CA PHE A 80 2.42 -16.44 15.10
C PHE A 80 2.27 -15.92 16.54
N ARG A 81 1.02 -15.87 17.04
CA ARG A 81 0.73 -15.42 18.42
C ARG A 81 1.27 -16.41 19.46
N VAL A 82 1.25 -17.71 19.19
CA VAL A 82 1.74 -18.75 20.11
C VAL A 82 3.24 -18.61 20.36
N LEU A 83 4.00 -18.27 19.31
CA LEU A 83 5.46 -18.15 19.33
C LEU A 83 5.98 -16.82 19.90
N ARG A 84 5.12 -15.99 20.49
CA ARG A 84 5.55 -14.76 21.16
C ARG A 84 6.53 -15.03 22.29
N ASN A 85 7.44 -14.10 22.51
CA ASN A 85 8.25 -14.07 23.71
C ASN A 85 7.42 -13.54 24.89
N ARG A 86 6.98 -14.46 25.75
CA ARG A 86 6.10 -14.18 26.90
C ARG A 86 6.74 -13.29 27.99
N SER A 87 8.05 -13.04 27.91
CA SER A 87 8.77 -12.17 28.85
C SER A 87 8.44 -10.69 28.63
N PHE A 88 7.94 -10.33 27.45
CA PHE A 88 7.55 -8.97 27.09
C PHE A 88 6.03 -8.84 27.03
N ARG A 89 5.52 -7.63 27.28
CA ARG A 89 4.08 -7.31 27.21
C ARG A 89 3.71 -6.37 26.07
N ASP A 90 4.70 -5.77 25.41
CA ASP A 90 4.54 -4.81 24.31
C ASP A 90 4.88 -5.47 22.96
N LYS A 91 5.12 -4.65 21.93
CA LYS A 91 5.51 -5.11 20.58
C LYS A 91 6.76 -5.99 20.60
N SER A 92 7.65 -5.84 21.59
CA SER A 92 8.89 -6.62 21.71
C SER A 92 8.64 -8.13 21.80
N GLN A 93 7.43 -8.54 22.21
CA GLN A 93 7.05 -9.96 22.26
C GLN A 93 7.08 -10.65 20.86
N TYR A 94 6.89 -9.88 19.78
CA TYR A 94 6.82 -10.40 18.41
C TYR A 94 8.09 -10.10 17.58
N VAL A 95 9.02 -9.31 18.11
CA VAL A 95 10.26 -8.94 17.40
C VAL A 95 11.11 -10.16 17.04
N PRO A 96 11.38 -11.12 17.96
CA PRO A 96 12.22 -12.27 17.64
C PRO A 96 11.66 -13.14 16.52
N ILE A 97 10.36 -13.45 16.54
CA ILE A 97 9.74 -14.32 15.52
C ILE A 97 9.76 -13.65 14.15
N TRP A 98 9.51 -12.33 14.06
CA TRP A 98 9.66 -11.59 12.81
C TRP A 98 11.08 -11.63 12.26
N LYS A 99 12.08 -11.40 13.13
CA LYS A 99 13.49 -11.48 12.72
C LYS A 99 13.84 -12.87 12.20
N PHE A 100 13.46 -13.90 12.96
CA PHE A 100 13.74 -15.28 12.60
C PHE A 100 13.17 -15.61 11.22
N LEU A 101 11.88 -15.35 10.99
CA LEU A 101 11.26 -15.70 9.72
C LEU A 101 11.83 -14.89 8.54
N MET A 102 12.13 -13.61 8.73
CA MET A 102 12.81 -12.79 7.71
C MET A 102 14.22 -13.30 7.40
N LEU A 103 14.98 -13.74 8.40
CA LEU A 103 16.32 -14.28 8.20
C LEU A 103 16.29 -15.63 7.48
N ILE A 104 15.36 -16.52 7.83
CA ILE A 104 15.16 -17.79 7.11
C ILE A 104 14.86 -17.54 5.64
N GLU A 105 13.93 -16.63 5.35
CA GLU A 105 13.56 -16.32 3.96
C GLU A 105 14.72 -15.66 3.20
N MET A 106 15.49 -14.80 3.87
CA MET A 106 16.71 -14.22 3.28
C MET A 106 17.75 -15.30 2.97
N SER A 107 17.98 -16.24 3.89
CA SER A 107 18.90 -17.36 3.67
C SER A 107 18.44 -18.22 2.49
N ARG A 108 17.13 -18.48 2.32
CA ARG A 108 16.61 -19.17 1.14
C ARG A 108 16.89 -18.42 -0.15
N LEU A 109 16.67 -17.10 -0.17
CA LEU A 109 16.96 -16.28 -1.34
C LEU A 109 18.44 -16.36 -1.75
N VAL A 110 19.34 -16.26 -0.78
CA VAL A 110 20.79 -16.37 -1.02
C VAL A 110 21.15 -17.74 -1.59
N LEU A 111 20.60 -18.83 -1.04
CA LEU A 111 20.92 -20.18 -1.51
C LEU A 111 20.28 -20.52 -2.86
N ASN A 112 19.19 -19.85 -3.23
CA ASN A 112 18.51 -20.02 -4.51
C ASN A 112 19.12 -19.15 -5.62
N ASP A 113 19.98 -18.19 -5.28
CA ASP A 113 20.71 -17.39 -6.28
C ASP A 113 21.71 -18.30 -7.02
N PRO A 114 21.58 -18.52 -8.34
CA PRO A 114 22.48 -19.39 -9.08
C PRO A 114 23.93 -18.88 -9.12
N MET A 115 24.15 -17.59 -8.83
CA MET A 115 25.45 -16.93 -8.80
C MET A 115 26.03 -16.83 -7.38
N HIS A 116 25.37 -17.38 -6.34
CA HIS A 116 25.92 -17.33 -4.99
C HIS A 116 27.29 -18.02 -4.93
N THR A 117 28.24 -17.39 -4.25
CA THR A 117 29.55 -18.00 -4.03
C THR A 117 29.42 -19.13 -3.02
N LEU A 118 29.84 -20.34 -3.40
CA LEU A 118 29.94 -21.44 -2.45
C LEU A 118 30.98 -21.10 -1.38
N SER A 119 30.49 -20.89 -0.17
CA SER A 119 31.28 -20.54 1.01
C SER A 119 30.94 -21.48 2.17
N THR A 120 31.77 -21.49 3.20
CA THR A 120 31.47 -22.23 4.44
C THR A 120 30.11 -21.82 5.00
N GLN A 121 29.76 -20.53 4.91
CA GLN A 121 28.52 -19.97 5.39
C GLN A 121 27.31 -20.48 4.62
N THR A 122 27.36 -20.46 3.29
CA THR A 122 26.25 -20.98 2.46
C THR A 122 26.05 -22.48 2.68
N VAL A 123 27.13 -23.25 2.90
CA VAL A 123 27.01 -24.68 3.23
C VAL A 123 26.35 -24.88 4.60
N ARG A 124 26.76 -24.11 5.62
CA ARG A 124 26.16 -24.16 6.96
C ARG A 124 24.68 -23.78 6.95
N LEU A 125 24.33 -22.68 6.28
CA LEU A 125 22.93 -22.27 6.08
C LEU A 125 22.12 -23.34 5.36
N LYS A 126 22.66 -23.93 4.29
CA LYS A 126 21.98 -25.00 3.54
C LYS A 126 21.72 -26.23 4.41
N THR A 127 22.72 -26.68 5.16
CA THR A 127 22.56 -27.81 6.10
C THR A 127 21.52 -27.50 7.16
N PHE A 128 21.60 -26.31 7.76
CA PHE A 128 20.66 -25.86 8.78
C PHE A 128 19.21 -25.83 8.27
N LEU A 129 18.98 -25.24 7.09
CA LEU A 129 17.66 -25.20 6.47
C LEU A 129 17.18 -26.60 6.10
N TYR A 130 18.03 -27.46 5.55
CA TYR A 130 17.63 -28.82 5.22
C TYR A 130 17.22 -29.63 6.46
N SER A 131 17.87 -29.42 7.60
CA SER A 131 17.55 -30.11 8.85
C SER A 131 16.26 -29.62 9.51
N ASN A 132 15.89 -28.36 9.35
CA ASN A 132 14.76 -27.75 10.08
C ASN A 132 13.57 -27.38 9.20
N PHE A 133 13.84 -26.93 7.97
CA PHE A 133 12.88 -26.36 7.02
C PHE A 133 13.23 -26.75 5.57
N PRO A 134 13.30 -28.05 5.24
CA PRO A 134 13.82 -28.54 3.95
C PRO A 134 13.05 -28.00 2.75
N PHE A 135 11.76 -27.69 2.94
CA PHE A 135 10.89 -27.12 1.93
C PHE A 135 10.00 -26.05 2.55
N GLY A 136 9.44 -25.23 1.68
CA GLY A 136 8.28 -24.43 2.01
C GLY A 136 8.51 -22.93 2.07
N SER A 137 7.37 -22.26 2.17
CA SER A 137 7.14 -20.84 2.27
C SER A 137 7.32 -20.33 3.69
N PHE A 138 7.16 -19.01 3.82
CA PHE A 138 7.08 -18.32 5.10
C PHE A 138 6.03 -18.93 6.07
N SER A 139 4.83 -19.24 5.58
CA SER A 139 3.75 -19.81 6.40
C SER A 139 4.06 -21.22 6.87
N GLU A 140 4.66 -22.04 6.01
CA GLU A 140 5.08 -23.40 6.38
C GLU A 140 6.21 -23.38 7.40
N THR A 141 7.15 -22.43 7.26
CA THR A 141 8.22 -22.22 8.27
C THR A 141 7.64 -21.92 9.65
N LEU A 142 6.63 -21.05 9.69
CA LEU A 142 5.94 -20.69 10.92
C LEU A 142 5.19 -21.88 11.52
N GLN A 143 4.50 -22.66 10.69
CA GLN A 143 3.78 -23.86 11.14
C GLN A 143 4.74 -24.92 11.69
N SER A 144 5.83 -25.24 10.97
CA SER A 144 6.84 -26.18 11.47
C SER A 144 7.46 -25.71 12.79
N LEU A 145 7.69 -24.41 12.93
CA LEU A 145 8.21 -23.85 14.17
C LEU A 145 7.21 -23.96 15.33
N GLU A 146 5.91 -23.78 15.07
CA GLU A 146 4.85 -24.00 16.06
C GLU A 146 4.76 -25.48 16.47
N GLU A 147 4.77 -26.40 15.51
CA GLU A 147 4.74 -27.85 15.75
C GLU A 147 5.92 -28.32 16.62
N GLN A 148 7.08 -27.68 16.45
CA GLN A 148 8.29 -27.92 17.24
C GLN A 148 8.34 -27.12 18.57
N ASN A 149 7.25 -26.44 18.93
CA ASN A 149 7.13 -25.59 20.12
C ASN A 149 8.21 -24.48 20.20
N GLY A 150 8.61 -23.93 19.05
CA GLY A 150 9.64 -22.90 18.94
C GLY A 150 11.07 -23.43 19.08
N ASN A 151 11.27 -24.75 19.04
CA ASN A 151 12.60 -25.35 19.08
C ASN A 151 13.15 -25.61 17.67
N ILE A 152 14.46 -25.60 17.56
CA ILE A 152 15.26 -25.73 16.35
C ILE A 152 16.41 -26.68 16.64
N ILE A 153 16.71 -27.57 15.71
CA ILE A 153 17.82 -28.51 15.79
C ILE A 153 19.06 -27.89 15.14
N MET A 154 20.16 -27.79 15.89
CA MET A 154 21.40 -27.20 15.39
C MET A 154 22.61 -27.86 16.05
N ASN A 155 23.74 -27.89 15.35
CA ASN A 155 25.02 -28.30 15.93
C ASN A 155 25.45 -27.29 17.01
N ALA A 156 25.77 -27.78 18.22
CA ALA A 156 26.05 -26.94 19.37
C ALA A 156 27.24 -25.98 19.16
N SER A 157 28.25 -26.41 18.40
CA SER A 157 29.43 -25.59 18.06
C SER A 157 29.10 -24.31 17.28
N LEU A 158 27.97 -24.28 16.56
CA LEU A 158 27.52 -23.09 15.81
C LEU A 158 26.95 -22.00 16.72
N ILE A 159 26.46 -22.37 17.91
CA ILE A 159 25.93 -21.42 18.90
C ILE A 159 27.04 -20.98 19.85
N ASN A 160 27.88 -21.93 20.27
CA ASN A 160 29.05 -21.65 21.08
C ASN A 160 30.21 -22.54 20.62
N PRO A 161 31.28 -21.96 20.03
CA PRO A 161 32.42 -22.71 19.52
C PRO A 161 33.12 -23.61 20.54
N THR A 162 32.90 -23.41 21.85
CA THR A 162 33.46 -24.26 22.90
C THR A 162 32.68 -25.57 23.13
N LEU A 163 31.51 -25.74 22.50
CA LEU A 163 30.70 -26.95 22.58
C LEU A 163 31.09 -27.95 21.48
N GLY A 164 30.81 -29.23 21.71
CA GLY A 164 31.07 -30.30 20.73
C GLY A 164 30.15 -30.25 19.51
N GLU A 165 30.39 -31.14 18.53
CA GLU A 165 29.62 -31.23 17.28
C GLU A 165 28.25 -31.95 17.43
N GLU A 166 27.71 -32.03 18.64
CA GLU A 166 26.44 -32.69 18.91
C GLU A 166 25.26 -31.85 18.43
N MET A 167 24.21 -32.52 17.94
CA MET A 167 22.96 -31.87 17.58
C MET A 167 22.14 -31.59 18.84
N ILE A 168 21.85 -30.31 19.08
CA ILE A 168 21.06 -29.85 20.22
C ILE A 168 19.75 -29.23 19.76
N SER A 169 18.74 -29.30 20.64
CA SER A 169 17.48 -28.59 20.46
C SER A 169 17.52 -27.26 21.22
N VAL A 170 17.36 -26.16 20.50
CA VAL A 170 17.39 -24.80 21.06
C VAL A 170 16.21 -23.98 20.63
N ARG A 171 15.85 -23.02 21.47
CA ARG A 171 14.85 -21.99 21.16
C ARG A 171 15.28 -21.15 19.96
N PHE A 172 14.39 -20.93 19.00
CA PHE A 172 14.70 -20.19 17.77
C PHE A 172 15.27 -18.79 18.04
N GLU A 173 14.91 -18.16 19.16
CA GLU A 173 15.45 -16.85 19.56
C GLU A 173 16.98 -16.88 19.73
N LYS A 174 17.55 -18.01 20.14
CA LYS A 174 19.01 -18.20 20.28
C LYS A 174 19.73 -18.39 18.94
N VAL A 175 18.99 -18.72 17.88
CA VAL A 175 19.52 -18.98 16.53
C VAL A 175 19.64 -17.69 15.71
N ILE A 176 18.88 -16.66 16.06
CA ILE A 176 18.86 -15.36 15.36
C ILE A 176 20.26 -14.73 15.22
N PRO A 177 21.11 -14.65 16.27
CA PRO A 177 22.44 -14.06 16.13
C PRO A 177 23.31 -14.83 15.13
N TRP A 178 23.28 -16.17 15.19
CA TRP A 178 24.01 -17.01 14.27
C TRP A 178 23.57 -16.79 12.81
N LEU A 179 22.26 -16.75 12.52
CA LEU A 179 21.75 -16.46 11.17
C LEU A 179 22.23 -15.10 10.64
N ILE A 180 22.24 -14.08 11.51
CA ILE A 180 22.74 -12.75 11.17
C ILE A 180 24.23 -12.82 10.80
N ASP A 181 25.04 -13.49 11.63
CA ASP A 181 26.49 -13.55 11.42
C ASP A 181 26.86 -14.36 10.17
N GLU A 182 26.16 -15.46 9.90
CA GLU A 182 26.33 -16.21 8.65
C GLU A 182 25.99 -15.35 7.42
N LEU A 183 24.92 -14.54 7.45
CA LEU A 183 24.58 -13.65 6.34
C LEU A 183 25.58 -12.50 6.16
N LYS A 184 26.12 -11.91 7.23
CA LYS A 184 27.13 -10.84 7.13
C LYS A 184 28.39 -11.27 6.37
N GLU A 185 28.80 -12.51 6.57
CA GLU A 185 30.03 -13.08 6.02
C GLU A 185 29.88 -13.56 4.57
N ILE A 186 28.66 -13.59 4.03
CA ILE A 186 28.42 -13.93 2.62
C ILE A 186 28.82 -12.74 1.75
N ASN A 187 29.64 -13.02 0.74
CA ASN A 187 30.05 -12.06 -0.27
C ASN A 187 29.35 -12.36 -1.59
N SER A 188 28.48 -11.43 -2.02
CA SER A 188 27.74 -11.50 -3.27
C SER A 188 27.54 -10.09 -3.84
N ASP A 189 27.64 -9.97 -5.16
CA ASP A 189 27.28 -8.75 -5.89
C ASP A 189 25.76 -8.65 -6.12
N SER A 190 25.00 -9.69 -5.75
CA SER A 190 23.55 -9.73 -5.89
C SER A 190 22.82 -8.88 -4.84
N LYS A 191 21.62 -8.43 -5.20
CA LYS A 191 20.67 -7.75 -4.32
C LYS A 191 19.52 -8.69 -3.96
N TYR A 192 19.28 -8.83 -2.66
CA TYR A 192 18.23 -9.71 -2.13
C TYR A 192 17.15 -8.87 -1.45
N PHE A 193 15.90 -9.02 -1.89
CA PHE A 193 14.77 -8.23 -1.41
C PHE A 193 13.72 -9.13 -0.74
N ILE A 194 13.37 -8.82 0.50
CA ILE A 194 12.13 -9.30 1.12
C ILE A 194 11.08 -8.21 1.00
N LEU A 195 10.04 -8.50 0.21
CA LEU A 195 8.94 -7.60 -0.08
C LEU A 195 7.73 -7.97 0.79
N MET A 196 7.35 -7.08 1.69
CA MET A 196 6.24 -7.25 2.62
C MET A 196 5.05 -6.39 2.18
N ASP A 197 4.06 -7.01 1.54
CA ASP A 197 2.84 -6.37 1.01
C ASP A 197 1.57 -7.04 1.55
N GLU A 198 0.40 -6.47 1.29
CA GLU A 198 -0.92 -6.99 1.70
C GLU A 198 -1.04 -7.18 3.22
N LEU A 199 -0.34 -6.34 4.00
CA LEU A 199 -0.37 -6.37 5.46
C LEU A 199 -1.71 -5.90 6.07
N ASP A 200 -2.65 -5.48 5.21
CA ASP A 200 -3.99 -5.05 5.57
C ASP A 200 -5.02 -6.18 5.62
N GLU A 201 -4.70 -7.36 5.06
CA GLU A 201 -5.62 -8.48 5.04
C GLU A 201 -5.81 -9.06 6.46
N GLY A 202 -7.04 -9.10 6.93
CA GLY A 202 -7.37 -9.46 8.32
C GLY A 202 -7.25 -8.31 9.34
N TYR A 203 -6.93 -7.09 8.90
CA TYR A 203 -6.96 -5.92 9.77
C TYR A 203 -8.40 -5.51 10.10
N SER A 204 -8.75 -5.57 11.38
CA SER A 204 -9.94 -4.95 11.94
C SER A 204 -9.53 -3.79 12.82
N ALA A 205 -10.15 -2.62 12.60
CA ALA A 205 -9.90 -1.44 13.41
C ALA A 205 -10.22 -1.75 14.88
N GLY A 206 -9.23 -1.63 15.76
CA GLY A 206 -9.35 -1.97 17.18
C GLY A 206 -8.71 -3.29 17.62
N ASP A 207 -8.17 -4.12 16.71
CA ASP A 207 -7.36 -5.30 17.11
C ASP A 207 -6.00 -4.86 17.66
N SER A 208 -5.95 -4.69 18.99
CA SER A 208 -4.74 -4.34 19.73
C SER A 208 -3.59 -5.33 19.51
N SER A 209 -3.87 -6.61 19.23
CA SER A 209 -2.85 -7.63 19.04
C SER A 209 -2.21 -7.55 17.65
N LEU A 210 -3.01 -7.33 16.60
CA LEU A 210 -2.50 -7.11 15.25
C LEU A 210 -1.67 -5.82 15.19
N ARG A 211 -2.09 -4.78 15.91
CA ARG A 211 -1.28 -3.56 16.08
C ARG A 211 0.12 -3.87 16.61
N LEU A 212 0.24 -4.70 17.65
CA LEU A 212 1.55 -5.09 18.21
C LEU A 212 2.37 -5.93 17.23
N ILE A 213 1.73 -6.80 16.44
CA ILE A 213 2.40 -7.60 15.40
C ILE A 213 2.99 -6.67 14.32
N LEU A 214 2.24 -5.69 13.84
CA LEU A 214 2.71 -4.73 12.84
C LEU A 214 3.81 -3.82 13.39
N LEU A 215 3.67 -3.32 14.63
CA LEU A 215 4.72 -2.54 15.28
C LEU A 215 6.03 -3.33 15.44
N ALA A 216 5.91 -4.62 15.77
CA ALA A 216 7.05 -5.51 15.85
C ALA A 216 7.67 -5.78 14.48
N LEU A 217 6.87 -5.90 13.41
CA LEU A 217 7.36 -6.02 12.04
C LEU A 217 8.22 -4.81 11.68
N LEU A 218 7.68 -3.59 11.86
CA LEU A 218 8.41 -2.36 11.57
C LEU A 218 9.73 -2.31 12.35
N ARG A 219 9.71 -2.64 13.64
CA ARG A 219 10.91 -2.68 14.47
C ARG A 219 11.92 -3.73 14.03
N SER A 220 11.47 -4.94 13.70
CA SER A 220 12.36 -6.00 13.24
C SER A 220 12.99 -5.67 11.89
N THR A 221 12.22 -5.08 10.97
CA THR A 221 12.73 -4.55 9.69
C THR A 221 13.80 -3.50 9.93
N GLU A 222 13.56 -2.55 10.85
CA GLU A 222 14.52 -1.49 11.17
C GLU A 222 15.84 -2.08 11.69
N GLU A 223 15.74 -2.95 12.69
CA GLU A 223 16.90 -3.57 13.34
C GLU A 223 17.71 -4.44 12.37
N LEU A 224 17.05 -5.25 11.52
CA LEU A 224 17.76 -6.07 10.53
C LEU A 224 18.41 -5.24 9.43
N SER A 225 17.71 -4.24 8.89
CA SER A 225 18.29 -3.35 7.87
C SER A 225 19.53 -2.63 8.39
N VAL A 226 19.50 -2.06 9.59
CA VAL A 226 20.67 -1.38 10.17
C VAL A 226 21.84 -2.34 10.37
N ILE A 227 21.58 -3.57 10.83
CA ILE A 227 22.63 -4.56 11.06
C ILE A 227 23.23 -5.07 9.75
N LEU A 228 22.41 -5.27 8.72
CA LEU A 228 22.79 -5.90 7.44
C LEU A 228 23.19 -4.92 6.33
N GLN A 229 23.13 -3.61 6.58
CA GLN A 229 23.55 -2.56 5.63
C GLN A 229 24.82 -1.81 6.08
N ARG A 230 25.57 -2.34 7.05
CA ARG A 230 26.86 -1.77 7.43
C ARG A 230 27.84 -1.82 6.26
N GLU A 231 28.74 -0.84 6.16
CA GLU A 231 29.70 -0.72 5.05
C GLU A 231 30.61 -1.95 4.87
N GLU A 232 30.88 -2.67 5.97
CA GLU A 232 31.65 -3.92 5.98
C GLU A 232 30.93 -5.10 5.28
N ILE A 233 29.61 -5.01 5.09
CA ILE A 233 28.78 -6.04 4.50
C ILE A 233 28.65 -5.77 2.99
N LYS A 234 29.26 -6.64 2.20
CA LYS A 234 29.27 -6.49 0.73
C LYS A 234 27.93 -6.83 0.09
N THR A 235 27.23 -7.80 0.65
CA THR A 235 25.96 -8.29 0.09
C THR A 235 24.81 -7.33 0.38
N ALA A 236 24.01 -7.02 -0.65
CA ALA A 236 22.91 -6.06 -0.55
C ALA A 236 21.61 -6.72 -0.06
N TYR A 237 21.43 -6.80 1.26
CA TYR A 237 20.18 -7.24 1.88
C TYR A 237 19.17 -6.10 2.01
N ARG A 238 17.96 -6.29 1.49
CA ARG A 238 16.91 -5.26 1.45
C ARG A 238 15.60 -5.84 2.00
N PHE A 239 14.98 -5.10 2.91
CA PHE A 239 13.68 -5.40 3.46
C PHE A 239 12.77 -4.22 3.10
N LEU A 240 11.65 -4.47 2.42
CA LEU A 240 10.73 -3.42 2.02
C LEU A 240 9.35 -3.72 2.58
N VAL A 241 8.88 -2.87 3.49
CA VAL A 241 7.51 -2.92 4.00
C VAL A 241 6.66 -1.89 3.27
N VAL A 242 5.59 -2.35 2.64
CA VAL A 242 4.56 -1.45 2.11
C VAL A 242 3.30 -1.57 2.96
N LEU A 243 2.74 -0.44 3.39
CA LEU A 243 1.60 -0.43 4.31
C LEU A 243 0.59 0.64 3.94
N ARG A 244 -0.68 0.37 4.21
CA ARG A 244 -1.74 1.35 4.02
C ARG A 244 -1.63 2.53 5.00
N SER A 245 -2.00 3.71 4.52
CA SER A 245 -1.93 4.94 5.31
C SER A 245 -2.86 4.95 6.52
N ASP A 246 -4.08 4.43 6.39
CA ASP A 246 -5.06 4.33 7.49
C ASP A 246 -4.57 3.37 8.58
N ILE A 247 -3.97 2.24 8.20
CA ILE A 247 -3.38 1.31 9.17
C ILE A 247 -2.19 1.95 9.88
N TYR A 248 -1.28 2.57 9.12
CA TYR A 248 -0.10 3.25 9.68
C TYR A 248 -0.48 4.37 10.65
N GLN A 249 -1.51 5.16 10.35
CA GLN A 249 -2.00 6.22 11.23
C GLN A 249 -2.58 5.69 12.55
N ASN A 250 -3.15 4.48 12.54
CA ASN A 250 -3.65 3.81 13.73
C ASN A 250 -2.56 3.11 14.56
N LEU A 251 -1.31 3.07 14.08
CA LEU A 251 -0.17 2.64 14.87
C LEU A 251 0.22 3.80 15.79
N GLU A 252 -0.23 3.77 17.05
CA GLU A 252 0.21 4.72 18.07
C GLU A 252 1.47 4.20 18.76
N ASP A 253 2.64 4.73 18.40
CA ASP A 253 3.91 4.35 19.04
C ASP A 253 5.00 5.43 18.87
N ASN A 254 5.76 5.68 19.94
CA ASN A 254 6.82 6.70 19.98
C ASN A 254 7.98 6.41 19.02
N ASP A 255 8.25 5.15 18.71
CA ASP A 255 9.36 4.76 17.84
C ASP A 255 9.07 5.03 16.36
N LEU A 256 7.81 5.28 15.97
CA LEU A 256 7.47 5.55 14.57
C LEU A 256 8.14 6.81 14.02
N ASN A 257 8.36 7.82 14.88
CA ASN A 257 9.07 9.04 14.50
C ASN A 257 10.54 8.77 14.13
N LYS A 258 11.14 7.68 14.63
CA LYS A 258 12.51 7.28 14.28
C LYS A 258 12.60 6.68 12.87
N LEU A 259 11.47 6.27 12.29
CA LEU A 259 11.41 5.64 10.97
C LEU A 259 11.25 6.66 9.84
N ASP A 260 11.05 7.94 10.14
CA ASP A 260 10.73 8.97 9.14
C ASP A 260 11.80 9.09 8.04
N ASP A 261 13.07 9.00 8.40
CA ASP A 261 14.19 9.04 7.44
C ASP A 261 14.21 7.82 6.51
N ALA A 262 13.66 6.69 6.95
CA ALA A 262 13.58 5.44 6.19
C ALA A 262 12.25 5.29 5.42
N LEU A 263 11.37 6.29 5.50
CA LEU A 263 9.99 6.20 5.04
C LEU A 263 9.74 7.07 3.80
N ILE A 264 8.89 6.56 2.90
CA ILE A 264 8.32 7.25 1.74
C ILE A 264 6.79 7.29 1.91
N LYS A 265 6.21 8.49 1.82
CA LYS A 265 4.75 8.68 1.75
C LYS A 265 4.36 8.93 0.30
N LEU A 266 3.56 8.04 -0.29
CA LEU A 266 3.06 8.20 -1.66
C LEU A 266 2.04 9.34 -1.72
N ARG A 267 2.46 10.50 -2.24
CA ARG A 267 1.68 11.74 -2.28
C ARG A 267 1.49 12.23 -3.71
N TRP A 268 0.73 11.46 -4.47
CA TRP A 268 0.38 11.78 -5.85
C TRP A 268 -0.35 13.12 -5.97
N ASN A 269 -0.09 13.81 -7.07
CA ASN A 269 -0.65 15.11 -7.37
C ASN A 269 -1.09 15.17 -8.83
N SER A 270 -2.20 15.87 -9.08
CA SER A 270 -2.71 16.10 -10.43
C SER A 270 -1.89 17.12 -11.24
N SER A 271 -1.01 17.89 -10.60
CA SER A 271 -0.12 18.83 -11.29
C SER A 271 0.94 18.08 -12.13
N PRO A 272 1.07 18.39 -13.43
CA PRO A 272 2.08 17.77 -14.29
C PRO A 272 3.52 17.95 -13.83
N THR A 273 3.80 19.04 -13.10
CA THR A 273 5.15 19.43 -12.65
C THR A 273 5.49 18.94 -11.25
N ALA A 274 4.57 18.25 -10.56
CA ALA A 274 4.82 17.72 -9.24
C ALA A 274 5.79 16.53 -9.28
N ALA A 275 6.58 16.34 -8.23
CA ALA A 275 7.49 15.20 -8.11
C ALA A 275 6.74 13.85 -8.21
N TYR A 276 5.58 13.74 -7.55
CA TYR A 276 4.64 12.62 -7.69
C TYR A 276 3.53 12.96 -8.68
N SER A 277 3.87 13.17 -9.94
CA SER A 277 2.92 13.58 -10.99
C SER A 277 2.09 12.41 -11.51
N LEU A 278 0.76 12.47 -11.34
CA LEU A 278 -0.17 11.54 -11.99
C LEU A 278 -0.11 11.65 -13.52
N ARG A 279 0.23 12.83 -14.03
CA ARG A 279 0.37 13.09 -15.46
C ARG A 279 1.51 12.24 -16.04
N SER A 280 2.60 12.11 -15.32
CA SER A 280 3.73 11.29 -15.74
C SER A 280 3.38 9.80 -15.78
N VAL A 281 2.57 9.31 -14.83
CA VAL A 281 2.08 7.91 -14.85
C VAL A 281 1.22 7.62 -16.08
N VAL A 282 0.38 8.58 -16.48
CA VAL A 282 -0.44 8.49 -17.69
C VAL A 282 0.44 8.57 -18.94
N ASN A 283 1.37 9.53 -19.00
CA ASN A 283 2.28 9.69 -20.13
C ASN A 283 3.16 8.45 -20.34
N ALA A 284 3.62 7.79 -19.27
CA ALA A 284 4.39 6.54 -19.37
C ALA A 284 3.63 5.43 -20.13
N ARG A 285 2.33 5.28 -19.90
CA ARG A 285 1.48 4.30 -20.62
C ARG A 285 1.22 4.69 -22.07
N ILE A 286 1.00 5.98 -22.33
CA ILE A 286 0.85 6.51 -23.68
C ILE A 286 2.14 6.25 -24.49
N LYS A 287 3.30 6.53 -23.90
CA LYS A 287 4.62 6.27 -24.49
C LYS A 287 4.82 4.79 -24.79
N ALA A 288 4.58 3.90 -23.82
CA ALA A 288 4.72 2.47 -24.02
C ALA A 288 3.78 1.92 -25.11
N SER A 289 2.53 2.43 -25.17
CA SER A 289 1.54 1.93 -26.14
C SER A 289 1.74 2.45 -27.55
N LEU A 290 2.12 3.73 -27.71
CA LEU A 290 2.10 4.43 -28.99
C LEU A 290 3.49 4.81 -29.52
N GLY A 291 4.56 4.52 -28.77
CA GLY A 291 5.94 4.87 -29.16
C GLY A 291 6.20 6.37 -29.24
N THR A 292 5.47 7.18 -28.46
CA THR A 292 5.62 8.65 -28.49
C THR A 292 6.91 9.11 -27.84
N VAL A 293 7.51 10.16 -28.38
CA VAL A 293 8.80 10.73 -27.91
C VAL A 293 8.60 12.06 -27.15
N THR A 294 7.37 12.61 -27.15
CA THR A 294 7.04 13.89 -26.50
C THR A 294 7.02 13.76 -24.97
N ASP A 295 7.43 14.79 -24.24
CA ASP A 295 7.39 14.77 -22.77
C ASP A 295 5.96 14.77 -22.20
N ASP A 296 5.03 15.49 -22.85
CA ASP A 296 3.62 15.54 -22.46
C ASP A 296 2.69 14.88 -23.50
N SER A 297 2.82 13.56 -23.64
CA SER A 297 2.09 12.74 -24.63
C SER A 297 0.56 12.79 -24.51
N TRP A 298 0.01 13.22 -23.38
CA TRP A 298 -1.42 13.45 -23.22
C TRP A 298 -2.00 14.43 -24.24
N LYS A 299 -1.28 15.54 -24.53
CA LYS A 299 -1.76 16.58 -25.46
C LYS A 299 -1.95 16.04 -26.88
N ASP A 300 -1.23 14.96 -27.20
CA ASP A 300 -1.29 14.31 -28.50
C ASP A 300 -2.57 13.48 -28.67
N ILE A 301 -3.17 13.01 -27.58
CA ILE A 301 -4.32 12.08 -27.61
C ILE A 301 -5.61 12.64 -26.99
N VAL A 302 -5.60 13.83 -26.39
CA VAL A 302 -6.79 14.45 -25.76
C VAL A 302 -7.02 15.87 -26.28
N VAL A 303 -8.29 16.21 -26.52
CA VAL A 303 -8.71 17.61 -26.69
C VAL A 303 -8.90 18.21 -25.29
N ASP A 304 -7.81 18.69 -24.70
CA ASP A 304 -7.79 19.05 -23.27
C ASP A 304 -8.55 20.34 -22.98
N SER A 305 -8.66 21.25 -23.96
CA SER A 305 -9.49 22.46 -23.91
C SER A 305 -10.70 22.27 -24.82
N ASP A 306 -11.76 21.69 -24.26
CA ASP A 306 -13.00 21.35 -24.96
C ASP A 306 -14.12 22.35 -24.59
N SER A 307 -14.88 22.82 -25.58
CA SER A 307 -15.94 23.82 -25.38
C SER A 307 -17.14 23.30 -24.59
N GLU A 308 -17.33 21.98 -24.50
CA GLU A 308 -18.38 21.37 -23.68
C GLU A 308 -18.02 21.28 -22.19
N LEU A 309 -16.80 21.65 -21.79
CA LEU A 309 -16.39 21.64 -20.38
C LEU A 309 -17.25 22.61 -19.54
N PRO A 310 -17.55 22.27 -18.28
CA PRO A 310 -18.19 23.22 -17.37
C PRO A 310 -17.31 24.47 -17.19
N ALA A 311 -17.92 25.66 -17.15
CA ALA A 311 -17.21 26.93 -17.00
C ALA A 311 -16.29 27.02 -15.76
N SER A 312 -16.53 26.17 -14.75
CA SER A 312 -15.72 26.10 -13.52
C SER A 312 -14.46 25.22 -13.65
N VAL A 313 -14.23 24.58 -14.80
CA VAL A 313 -13.13 23.63 -15.02
C VAL A 313 -12.41 23.95 -16.32
N ALA A 314 -11.11 24.24 -16.24
CA ALA A 314 -10.33 24.71 -17.38
C ALA A 314 -9.97 23.61 -18.41
N THR A 315 -9.82 22.36 -17.98
CA THR A 315 -9.35 21.27 -18.85
C THR A 315 -10.00 19.92 -18.55
N VAL A 316 -9.99 19.02 -19.54
CA VAL A 316 -10.40 17.61 -19.38
C VAL A 316 -9.57 16.93 -18.30
N TRP A 317 -8.25 17.17 -18.28
CA TRP A 317 -7.37 16.67 -17.22
C TRP A 317 -7.85 17.09 -15.82
N LYS A 318 -8.19 18.36 -15.62
CA LYS A 318 -8.66 18.86 -14.32
C LYS A 318 -10.02 18.27 -13.97
N TYR A 319 -10.90 18.07 -14.96
CA TYR A 319 -12.19 17.44 -14.77
C TYR A 319 -12.06 16.01 -14.24
N LEU A 320 -11.22 15.19 -14.90
CA LEU A 320 -10.92 13.81 -14.50
C LEU A 320 -10.29 13.79 -13.10
N SER A 321 -9.24 14.59 -12.89
CA SER A 321 -8.48 14.63 -11.64
C SER A 321 -9.34 15.03 -10.43
N ASN A 322 -10.30 15.93 -10.59
CA ASN A 322 -11.20 16.35 -9.50
C ASN A 322 -12.20 15.25 -9.08
N ARG A 323 -12.32 14.17 -9.85
CA ARG A 323 -13.23 13.03 -9.59
C ARG A 323 -12.51 11.80 -9.05
N THR A 324 -11.20 11.87 -8.89
CA THR A 324 -10.37 10.81 -8.30
C THR A 324 -9.92 11.23 -6.91
N PHE A 325 -9.43 10.29 -6.10
CA PHE A 325 -8.70 10.61 -4.87
C PHE A 325 -7.23 10.99 -5.14
N GLU A 326 -6.94 11.52 -6.34
CA GLU A 326 -5.58 11.76 -6.86
C GLU A 326 -4.70 10.51 -6.77
N ARG A 327 -5.22 9.37 -7.21
CA ARG A 327 -4.49 8.10 -7.24
C ARG A 327 -4.29 7.60 -8.67
N PRO A 328 -3.18 6.91 -8.96
CA PRO A 328 -2.96 6.27 -10.26
C PRO A 328 -4.12 5.36 -10.67
N ARG A 329 -4.56 4.43 -9.78
CA ARG A 329 -5.63 3.46 -10.09
C ARG A 329 -6.92 4.15 -10.52
N ASP A 330 -7.38 5.13 -9.74
CA ASP A 330 -8.62 5.87 -10.01
C ASP A 330 -8.60 6.54 -11.39
N LEU A 331 -7.51 7.24 -11.70
CA LEU A 331 -7.39 7.95 -12.96
C LEU A 331 -7.33 6.98 -14.14
N LEU A 332 -6.50 5.93 -14.03
CA LEU A 332 -6.39 4.91 -15.08
C LEU A 332 -7.71 4.18 -15.31
N LYS A 333 -8.46 3.89 -14.25
CA LYS A 333 -9.79 3.28 -14.37
C LYS A 333 -10.77 4.19 -15.11
N PHE A 334 -10.77 5.48 -14.79
CA PHE A 334 -11.62 6.44 -15.51
C PHE A 334 -11.24 6.50 -17.00
N LEU A 335 -9.95 6.49 -17.33
CA LEU A 335 -9.48 6.46 -18.72
C LEU A 335 -9.88 5.16 -19.44
N LYS A 336 -9.88 4.01 -18.74
CA LYS A 336 -10.39 2.73 -19.30
C LYS A 336 -11.88 2.80 -19.63
N TYR A 337 -12.70 3.40 -18.77
CA TYR A 337 -14.12 3.63 -19.09
C TYR A 337 -14.29 4.54 -20.29
N CYS A 338 -13.48 5.61 -20.40
CA CYS A 338 -13.47 6.44 -21.61
C CYS A 338 -13.06 5.63 -22.85
N ASN A 339 -12.09 4.72 -22.72
CA ASN A 339 -11.61 3.89 -23.82
C ASN A 339 -12.66 2.87 -24.29
N SER A 340 -13.54 2.41 -23.40
CA SER A 340 -14.62 1.47 -23.77
C SER A 340 -15.77 2.09 -24.58
N ILE A 341 -15.82 3.42 -24.71
CA ILE A 341 -16.89 4.12 -25.43
C ILE A 341 -16.44 4.37 -26.87
N GLN A 342 -17.22 3.86 -27.84
CA GLN A 342 -16.91 4.03 -29.25
C GLN A 342 -17.01 5.50 -29.69
N ASN A 343 -15.98 5.99 -30.38
CA ASN A 343 -15.97 7.32 -30.96
C ASN A 343 -15.10 7.35 -32.22
N ALA A 344 -15.55 8.05 -33.26
CA ALA A 344 -14.81 8.20 -34.51
C ALA A 344 -13.61 9.17 -34.39
N ASN A 345 -13.63 10.09 -33.43
CA ASN A 345 -12.50 11.00 -33.22
C ASN A 345 -11.33 10.23 -32.58
N PRO A 346 -10.10 10.28 -33.14
CA PRO A 346 -8.95 9.60 -32.54
C PRO A 346 -8.52 10.19 -31.19
N LYS A 347 -8.86 11.44 -30.89
CA LYS A 347 -8.57 12.07 -29.59
C LYS A 347 -9.76 11.93 -28.63
N LEU A 348 -9.46 11.84 -27.33
CA LEU A 348 -10.48 11.88 -26.29
C LEU A 348 -11.14 13.27 -26.25
N LEU A 349 -12.47 13.27 -26.36
CA LEU A 349 -13.32 14.45 -26.25
C LEU A 349 -14.03 14.48 -24.89
N PHE A 350 -14.39 15.67 -24.41
CA PHE A 350 -15.07 15.80 -23.12
C PHE A 350 -16.42 15.07 -23.07
N LYS A 351 -17.16 15.03 -24.19
CA LYS A 351 -18.44 14.29 -24.27
C LYS A 351 -18.30 12.81 -23.86
N VAL A 352 -17.17 12.18 -24.22
CA VAL A 352 -16.88 10.77 -23.87
C VAL A 352 -16.59 10.65 -22.38
N VAL A 353 -15.82 11.58 -21.83
CA VAL A 353 -15.54 11.64 -20.38
C VAL A 353 -16.82 11.80 -19.57
N ARG A 354 -17.73 12.66 -20.02
CA ARG A 354 -19.04 12.89 -19.39
C ARG A 354 -19.92 11.64 -19.42
N GLU A 355 -19.86 10.87 -20.49
CA GLU A 355 -20.59 9.60 -20.64
C GLU A 355 -20.00 8.50 -19.75
N ALA A 356 -18.67 8.33 -19.77
CA ALA A 356 -17.93 7.38 -18.93
C ALA A 356 -18.07 7.65 -17.43
N GLU A 357 -18.37 8.88 -17.02
CA GLU A 357 -18.50 9.28 -15.62
C GLU A 357 -19.56 8.47 -14.85
N ASN A 358 -20.62 7.98 -15.53
CA ASN A 358 -21.65 7.19 -14.85
C ASN A 358 -21.07 5.87 -14.32
N GLU A 359 -20.46 5.06 -15.20
CA GLU A 359 -19.80 3.80 -14.83
C GLU A 359 -18.62 4.03 -13.89
N TYR A 360 -17.84 5.09 -14.11
CA TYR A 360 -16.74 5.44 -13.22
C TYR A 360 -17.21 5.80 -11.82
N SER A 361 -18.29 6.57 -11.68
CA SER A 361 -18.83 6.96 -10.36
C SER A 361 -19.35 5.76 -9.58
N ASP A 362 -19.93 4.78 -10.28
CA ASP A 362 -20.35 3.50 -9.72
C ASP A 362 -19.15 2.68 -9.21
N TRP A 363 -18.07 2.60 -10.00
CA TRP A 363 -16.83 1.98 -9.56
C TRP A 363 -16.19 2.71 -8.37
N PHE A 364 -16.12 4.04 -8.42
CA PHE A 364 -15.52 4.87 -7.37
C PHE A 364 -16.27 4.73 -6.04
N TYR A 365 -17.60 4.59 -6.08
CA TYR A 365 -18.42 4.28 -4.91
C TYR A 365 -18.04 2.93 -4.28
N ASN A 366 -17.79 1.90 -5.09
CA ASN A 366 -17.35 0.59 -4.60
C ASN A 366 -15.93 0.63 -4.04
N GLU A 367 -15.01 1.40 -4.63
CA GLU A 367 -13.67 1.59 -4.05
C GLU A 367 -13.74 2.29 -2.68
N LEU A 368 -14.59 3.31 -2.55
CA LEU A 368 -14.83 3.96 -1.26
C LEU A 368 -15.41 2.98 -0.24
N ARG A 369 -16.41 2.16 -0.64
CA ARG A 369 -16.99 1.11 0.20
C ARG A 369 -15.91 0.21 0.78
N ASP A 370 -15.07 -0.34 -0.10
CA ASP A 370 -14.05 -1.32 0.28
C ASP A 370 -13.03 -0.75 1.30
N GLU A 371 -12.88 0.57 1.36
CA GLU A 371 -12.05 1.23 2.36
C GLU A 371 -12.81 1.55 3.65
N ILE A 372 -14.01 2.12 3.55
CA ILE A 372 -14.74 2.67 4.70
C ILE A 372 -15.49 1.59 5.51
N GLN A 373 -15.88 0.48 4.88
CA GLN A 373 -16.74 -0.53 5.51
C GLN A 373 -16.14 -1.15 6.78
N ALA A 374 -14.82 -1.29 6.84
CA ALA A 374 -14.13 -1.81 8.02
C ALA A 374 -14.16 -0.84 9.22
N HIS A 375 -14.42 0.44 8.98
CA HIS A 375 -14.42 1.51 9.99
C HIS A 375 -15.84 2.00 10.31
N LEU A 376 -16.77 1.89 9.37
CA LEU A 376 -18.16 2.32 9.51
C LEU A 376 -19.09 1.30 8.86
N SER A 377 -19.72 0.44 9.66
CA SER A 377 -20.62 -0.60 9.11
C SER A 377 -21.89 -0.02 8.49
N VAL A 378 -22.34 1.17 8.92
CA VAL A 378 -23.51 1.90 8.37
C VAL A 378 -23.15 2.89 7.26
N TRP A 379 -22.03 2.65 6.55
CA TRP A 379 -21.54 3.55 5.50
C TRP A 379 -22.56 3.74 4.36
N GLY A 380 -23.30 2.68 3.99
CA GLY A 380 -24.27 2.72 2.89
C GLY A 380 -25.48 3.59 3.22
N GLU A 381 -25.97 3.49 4.45
CA GLU A 381 -27.04 4.32 4.99
C GLU A 381 -26.59 5.77 5.13
N ALA A 382 -25.34 5.99 5.56
CA ALA A 382 -24.76 7.33 5.66
C ALA A 382 -24.65 8.00 4.27
N LEU A 383 -24.18 7.29 3.25
CA LEU A 383 -24.17 7.79 1.86
C LEU A 383 -25.59 7.97 1.29
N SER A 384 -26.55 7.14 1.70
CA SER A 384 -27.96 7.32 1.34
C SER A 384 -28.57 8.59 1.95
N CYS A 385 -28.08 9.05 3.11
CA CYS A 385 -28.44 10.36 3.66
C CYS A 385 -27.97 11.50 2.76
N LEU A 386 -26.78 11.40 2.14
CA LEU A 386 -26.33 12.40 1.14
C LEU A 386 -27.28 12.45 -0.06
N THR A 387 -27.73 11.29 -0.56
CA THR A 387 -28.73 11.18 -1.63
C THR A 387 -30.05 11.85 -1.24
N ARG A 388 -30.52 11.66 0.00
CA ARG A 388 -31.74 12.31 0.51
C ARG A 388 -31.63 13.83 0.57
N VAL A 389 -30.47 14.37 0.97
CA VAL A 389 -30.22 15.82 0.89
C VAL A 389 -30.19 16.29 -0.57
N GLY A 390 -29.59 15.49 -1.46
CA GLY A 390 -29.64 15.68 -2.91
C GLY A 390 -28.80 16.84 -3.45
N LYS A 391 -27.92 17.42 -2.62
CA LYS A 391 -27.05 18.56 -2.98
C LYS A 391 -25.57 18.16 -2.93
N GLY A 392 -24.78 18.54 -3.93
CA GLY A 392 -23.33 18.33 -3.90
C GLY A 392 -22.59 19.22 -2.86
N MET A 393 -23.18 20.36 -2.50
CA MET A 393 -22.70 21.29 -1.46
C MET A 393 -23.83 21.55 -0.48
N MET A 394 -23.58 21.43 0.81
CA MET A 394 -24.60 21.56 1.86
C MET A 394 -24.00 22.07 3.18
N ASN A 395 -24.85 22.50 4.11
CA ASN A 395 -24.41 22.71 5.49
C ASN A 395 -24.30 21.35 6.20
N VAL A 396 -23.33 21.23 7.12
CA VAL A 396 -23.16 20.01 7.92
C VAL A 396 -24.45 19.62 8.65
N ASP A 397 -25.19 20.60 9.14
CA ASP A 397 -26.46 20.39 9.86
C ASP A 397 -27.54 19.70 9.02
N ASP A 398 -27.55 19.89 7.71
CA ASP A 398 -28.53 19.24 6.84
C ASP A 398 -28.28 17.73 6.78
N LEU A 399 -27.01 17.33 6.66
CA LEU A 399 -26.62 15.92 6.70
C LEU A 399 -26.82 15.33 8.10
N ARG A 400 -26.41 16.05 9.16
CA ARG A 400 -26.60 15.64 10.56
C ARG A 400 -28.07 15.32 10.85
N ARG A 401 -28.98 16.14 10.35
CA ARG A 401 -30.44 15.95 10.50
C ARG A 401 -30.93 14.67 9.80
N GLU A 402 -30.44 14.38 8.59
CA GLU A 402 -30.81 13.16 7.86
C GLU A 402 -30.23 11.90 8.51
N LEU A 403 -28.98 11.96 9.01
CA LEU A 403 -28.37 10.88 9.79
C LEU A 403 -29.21 10.57 11.04
N GLY A 404 -29.64 11.59 11.78
CA GLY A 404 -30.45 11.45 12.98
C GLY A 404 -31.89 10.96 12.74
N LYS A 405 -32.39 10.99 11.50
CA LYS A 405 -33.69 10.42 11.12
C LYS A 405 -33.60 8.95 10.71
N ASP A 406 -32.44 8.49 10.27
CA ASP A 406 -32.28 7.13 9.78
C ASP A 406 -32.27 6.11 10.93
N ARG A 407 -33.20 5.15 10.88
CA ARG A 407 -33.37 4.16 11.95
C ARG A 407 -32.14 3.29 12.15
N VAL A 408 -31.53 2.81 11.07
CA VAL A 408 -30.38 1.88 11.14
C VAL A 408 -29.18 2.61 11.75
N ILE A 409 -28.98 3.87 11.35
CA ILE A 409 -27.91 4.70 11.90
C ILE A 409 -28.15 4.97 13.39
N ARG A 410 -29.38 5.31 13.81
CA ARG A 410 -29.72 5.52 15.23
C ARG A 410 -29.48 4.29 16.09
N ASP A 411 -29.92 3.13 15.62
CA ASP A 411 -29.71 1.86 16.32
C ASP A 411 -28.20 1.55 16.43
N TRP A 412 -27.44 1.78 15.36
CA TRP A 412 -25.99 1.62 15.37
C TRP A 412 -25.27 2.59 16.32
N MET A 413 -25.63 3.87 16.32
CA MET A 413 -25.08 4.89 17.22
C MET A 413 -25.29 4.51 18.68
N LYS A 414 -26.49 4.05 19.03
CA LYS A 414 -26.83 3.57 20.38
C LYS A 414 -26.02 2.34 20.78
N ASN A 415 -25.90 1.35 19.89
CA ASN A 415 -25.21 0.08 20.18
C ASN A 415 -23.69 0.25 20.31
N ASN A 416 -23.09 1.21 19.60
CA ASN A 416 -21.64 1.44 19.61
C ASN A 416 -21.21 2.61 20.52
N ASN A 417 -22.17 3.26 21.21
CA ASN A 417 -21.93 4.47 22.00
C ASN A 417 -21.20 5.58 21.18
N LYS A 418 -21.70 5.83 19.97
CA LYS A 418 -21.17 6.83 19.02
C LYS A 418 -22.26 7.86 18.70
N SER A 419 -21.86 9.02 18.17
CA SER A 419 -22.77 10.08 17.71
C SER A 419 -22.70 10.27 16.19
N GLU A 420 -23.58 11.13 15.66
CA GLU A 420 -23.58 11.54 14.26
C GLU A 420 -22.23 12.16 13.86
N GLU A 421 -21.57 12.82 14.82
CA GLU A 421 -20.28 13.47 14.63
C GLU A 421 -19.19 12.47 14.23
N HIS A 422 -19.19 11.28 14.82
CA HIS A 422 -18.26 10.21 14.46
C HIS A 422 -18.46 9.72 13.03
N ILE A 423 -19.70 9.66 12.56
CA ILE A 423 -20.03 9.29 11.17
C ILE A 423 -19.54 10.36 10.20
N LEU A 424 -19.79 11.62 10.52
CA LEU A 424 -19.35 12.76 9.70
C LEU A 424 -17.82 12.84 9.62
N GLU A 425 -17.13 12.67 10.74
CA GLU A 425 -15.67 12.62 10.81
C GLU A 425 -15.12 11.45 9.99
N THR A 426 -15.73 10.26 10.08
CA THR A 426 -15.33 9.10 9.28
C THR A 426 -15.54 9.35 7.77
N LEU A 427 -16.68 9.92 7.36
CA LEU A 427 -16.91 10.29 5.96
C LEU A 427 -15.88 11.31 5.45
N PHE A 428 -15.46 12.24 6.31
CA PHE A 428 -14.42 13.22 5.99
C PHE A 428 -13.04 12.58 5.88
N ASP A 429 -12.68 11.70 6.81
CA ASP A 429 -11.37 11.04 6.84
C ASP A 429 -11.14 10.15 5.61
N PHE A 430 -12.18 9.46 5.15
CA PHE A 430 -12.15 8.67 3.91
C PHE A 430 -12.34 9.52 2.65
N GLY A 431 -12.57 10.83 2.78
CA GLY A 431 -12.68 11.77 1.68
C GLY A 431 -14.00 11.73 0.91
N ALA A 432 -15.03 11.05 1.44
CA ALA A 432 -16.37 11.07 0.87
C ALA A 432 -16.96 12.49 0.89
N ILE A 433 -16.66 13.24 1.96
CA ILE A 433 -16.96 14.66 2.09
C ILE A 433 -15.69 15.47 2.33
N GLY A 434 -15.70 16.72 1.89
CA GLY A 434 -14.68 17.73 2.16
C GLY A 434 -15.28 18.90 2.95
N THR A 435 -14.42 19.69 3.57
CA THR A 435 -14.82 20.86 4.37
C THR A 435 -14.34 22.16 3.70
N LEU A 436 -15.03 23.26 3.97
CA LEU A 436 -14.64 24.57 3.47
C LEU A 436 -13.59 25.20 4.40
N VAL A 437 -12.41 25.48 3.85
CA VAL A 437 -11.29 26.15 4.55
C VAL A 437 -11.19 27.60 4.08
N ARG A 438 -11.01 28.52 5.04
CA ARG A 438 -10.84 29.97 4.79
C ARG A 438 -11.95 30.58 3.92
N ASN A 439 -13.16 30.02 3.97
CA ASN A 439 -14.35 30.43 3.21
C ASN A 439 -14.22 30.41 1.67
N THR A 440 -13.09 29.98 1.10
CA THR A 440 -12.85 30.02 -0.35
C THR A 440 -12.44 28.68 -0.95
N THR A 441 -11.89 27.77 -0.15
CA THR A 441 -11.21 26.58 -0.68
C THR A 441 -11.76 25.31 -0.05
N TRP A 442 -12.24 24.40 -0.90
CA TRP A 442 -12.64 23.07 -0.46
C TRP A 442 -11.41 22.20 -0.20
N ALA A 443 -11.38 21.57 0.96
CA ALA A 443 -10.28 20.74 1.40
C ALA A 443 -10.78 19.34 1.74
N PHE A 444 -10.01 18.33 1.35
CA PHE A 444 -10.28 16.92 1.62
C PHE A 444 -9.09 16.31 2.35
N LYS A 445 -9.35 15.44 3.34
CA LYS A 445 -8.32 14.77 4.13
C LYS A 445 -7.28 14.02 3.29
N TYR A 446 -7.67 13.48 2.14
CA TYR A 446 -6.75 12.76 1.27
C TYR A 446 -5.73 13.66 0.55
N LYS A 447 -5.98 14.98 0.45
CA LYS A 447 -5.02 15.95 -0.12
C LYS A 447 -4.09 16.53 0.93
N ASP A 448 -4.60 16.68 2.16
CA ASP A 448 -3.83 17.17 3.29
C ASP A 448 -4.22 16.41 4.55
N HIS A 449 -3.30 15.53 4.98
CA HIS A 449 -3.50 14.67 6.14
C HIS A 449 -3.53 15.43 7.46
N THR A 450 -3.04 16.68 7.50
CA THR A 450 -3.05 17.53 8.69
C THR A 450 -4.41 18.18 8.94
N LEU A 451 -5.30 18.17 7.93
CA LEU A 451 -6.65 18.71 8.06
C LEU A 451 -7.41 17.98 9.16
N LYS A 452 -8.02 18.77 10.04
CA LYS A 452 -8.95 18.27 11.06
C LYS A 452 -10.38 18.44 10.56
N TRP A 453 -11.23 17.54 10.99
CA TRP A 453 -12.66 17.66 10.76
C TRP A 453 -13.19 18.94 11.44
N ASN A 454 -14.03 19.67 10.72
CA ASN A 454 -14.72 20.85 11.23
C ASN A 454 -16.22 20.56 11.25
N SER A 455 -16.76 20.43 12.47
CA SER A 455 -18.15 20.12 12.76
C SER A 455 -19.14 21.22 12.35
N ASN A 456 -18.63 22.42 12.03
CA ASN A 456 -19.39 23.62 11.73
C ASN A 456 -19.08 24.14 10.32
N GLY A 457 -20.14 24.46 9.57
CA GLY A 457 -20.04 25.13 8.28
C GLY A 457 -20.54 24.30 7.10
N LYS A 458 -19.93 24.52 5.93
CA LYS A 458 -20.32 23.87 4.69
C LYS A 458 -19.41 22.69 4.38
N ILE A 459 -20.03 21.65 3.82
CA ILE A 459 -19.37 20.48 3.27
C ILE A 459 -19.66 20.36 1.77
N ILE A 460 -18.76 19.66 1.10
CA ILE A 460 -18.90 19.26 -0.30
C ILE A 460 -18.76 17.75 -0.41
N VAL A 461 -19.66 17.11 -1.15
CA VAL A 461 -19.52 15.68 -1.48
C VAL A 461 -18.48 15.54 -2.59
N HIS A 462 -17.60 14.55 -2.48
CA HIS A 462 -16.59 14.28 -3.49
C HIS A 462 -17.20 14.14 -4.90
N PHE A 463 -16.66 14.83 -5.90
CA PHE A 463 -17.24 14.86 -7.25
C PHE A 463 -17.37 13.47 -7.89
N GLY A 464 -16.44 12.55 -7.56
CA GLY A 464 -16.51 11.15 -8.01
C GLY A 464 -17.77 10.39 -7.56
N LEU A 465 -18.50 10.87 -6.55
CA LEU A 465 -19.74 10.25 -6.06
C LEU A 465 -21.02 10.89 -6.63
N HIS A 466 -20.92 12.02 -7.34
CA HIS A 466 -22.10 12.81 -7.70
C HIS A 466 -23.08 12.07 -8.60
N LYS A 467 -22.59 11.30 -9.59
CA LYS A 467 -23.45 10.53 -10.50
C LYS A 467 -24.12 9.36 -9.76
N LYS A 468 -23.35 8.56 -9.03
CA LYS A 468 -23.88 7.41 -8.25
C LYS A 468 -24.96 7.85 -7.26
N LEU A 469 -24.70 8.94 -6.53
CA LEU A 469 -25.60 9.47 -5.52
C LEU A 469 -26.68 10.42 -6.10
N ARG A 470 -26.72 10.61 -7.42
CA ARG A 470 -27.70 11.47 -8.13
C ARG A 470 -27.78 12.89 -7.57
N LEU A 471 -26.65 13.46 -7.15
CA LEU A 471 -26.60 14.76 -6.50
C LEU A 471 -26.72 15.89 -7.53
N ARG A 472 -27.48 16.93 -7.18
CA ARG A 472 -27.54 18.15 -7.97
C ARG A 472 -26.23 18.91 -7.78
N GLN A 473 -25.57 19.29 -8.88
CA GLN A 473 -24.47 20.25 -8.82
C GLN A 473 -25.04 21.58 -8.34
N GLY A 474 -24.62 22.03 -7.15
CA GLY A 474 -24.99 23.34 -6.65
C GLY A 474 -24.54 24.40 -7.64
N ARG A 475 -25.46 25.24 -8.12
CA ARG A 475 -25.07 26.50 -8.75
C ARG A 475 -24.35 27.31 -7.66
N ARG A 476 -23.14 27.80 -8.00
CA ARG A 476 -22.37 28.69 -7.12
C ARG A 476 -23.20 29.89 -6.70
#